data_AF-A0A8C0EP45-F1
#
_entry.id   AF-A0A8C0EP45-F1
#
_cell.length_a   1.000
_cell.length_b   1.000
_cell.length_c   1.000
_cell.angle_alpha   90.00
_cell.angle_beta   90.00
_cell.angle_gamma   90.00
#
_symmetry.space_group_name_H-M   'P 1'
#
loop_
_entity.id
_entity.type
_entity.pdbx_description
1 polymer ?
#
loop_
_entity_poly.entity_id
_entity_poly.type
_entity_poly.pdbx_seq_one_letter_code
_entity_poly.pdbx_strand_id
1 'polypeptide(L)'
;MIFSIKGYHEIININLKNKPDWFFEKNPFGLVPVLETSKGQLIYESPITCEYLDEAFPGKKLMPSDPYERAFQKMLLEQFSKVLSPQGRILTIVIFHSSQILSKRNTVFYGGDSISMLDYMIWPWFERLEPFQLKDALSHTPKLQRWMEAMKEDPAVKATMTDPQTFKDYLQLYLKNSPEACDYGL
;
A
#
# COMPACT_ATOMS: atom_id res chain seq x y z
N MET A 1 -2.84 -1.88 7.44
CA MET A 1 -2.83 -0.43 7.73
C MET A 1 -4.23 0.14 7.93
N ILE A 2 -5.08 0.32 6.90
CA ILE A 2 -6.37 1.02 7.08
C ILE A 2 -7.27 0.35 8.13
N PHE A 3 -7.35 -0.98 8.11
CA PHE A 3 -8.06 -1.73 9.15
C PHE A 3 -7.52 -1.52 10.56
N SER A 4 -6.19 -1.44 10.72
CA SER A 4 -5.54 -1.13 12.00
C SER A 4 -5.95 0.24 12.56
N ILE A 5 -6.48 1.15 11.72
CA ILE A 5 -6.99 2.47 12.11
C ILE A 5 -8.50 2.42 12.38
N LYS A 6 -9.27 1.65 11.58
CA LYS A 6 -10.74 1.68 11.58
C LYS A 6 -11.39 0.65 12.51
N GLY A 7 -10.67 -0.40 12.93
CA GLY A 7 -11.13 -1.31 13.98
C GLY A 7 -11.04 -2.81 13.63
N TYR A 8 -11.94 -3.59 14.24
CA TYR A 8 -11.92 -5.05 14.18
C TYR A 8 -12.19 -5.57 12.77
N HIS A 9 -11.42 -6.59 12.38
CA HIS A 9 -11.50 -7.28 11.12
C HIS A 9 -10.93 -8.69 11.28
N GLU A 10 -11.35 -9.59 10.41
CA GLU A 10 -10.76 -10.92 10.25
C GLU A 10 -9.96 -10.94 8.95
N ILE A 11 -8.77 -11.53 8.98
CA ILE A 11 -7.91 -11.67 7.79
C ILE A 11 -7.89 -13.14 7.38
N ILE A 12 -8.35 -13.41 6.17
CA ILE A 12 -8.22 -14.72 5.52
C ILE A 12 -7.16 -14.57 4.43
N ASN A 13 -5.99 -15.17 4.64
CA ASN A 13 -4.93 -15.18 3.64
C ASN A 13 -5.25 -16.18 2.51
N ILE A 14 -4.98 -15.77 1.27
CA ILE A 14 -5.19 -16.59 0.07
C ILE A 14 -3.83 -16.94 -0.53
N ASN A 15 -3.60 -18.22 -0.76
CA ASN A 15 -2.43 -18.66 -1.50
C ASN A 15 -2.56 -18.27 -2.98
N LEU A 16 -1.76 -17.29 -3.42
CA LEU A 16 -1.86 -16.74 -4.77
C LEU A 16 -1.27 -17.64 -5.86
N LYS A 17 -0.48 -18.65 -5.48
CA LYS A 17 0.11 -19.65 -6.38
C LYS A 17 -0.78 -20.90 -6.51
N ASN A 18 -1.60 -21.15 -5.49
CA ASN A 18 -2.59 -22.23 -5.47
C ASN A 18 -3.93 -21.69 -4.95
N LYS A 19 -4.62 -20.91 -5.79
CA LYS A 19 -5.87 -20.22 -5.41
C LYS A 19 -7.00 -21.25 -5.28
N PRO A 20 -7.79 -21.23 -4.20
CA PRO A 20 -8.94 -22.10 -4.08
C PRO A 20 -10.07 -21.63 -5.02
N ASP A 21 -10.82 -22.58 -5.60
CA ASP A 21 -11.86 -22.29 -6.60
C ASP A 21 -12.95 -21.34 -6.08
N TRP A 22 -13.34 -21.47 -4.80
CA TRP A 22 -14.34 -20.62 -4.18
C TRP A 22 -13.94 -19.14 -4.15
N PHE A 23 -12.64 -18.82 -4.22
CA PHE A 23 -12.19 -17.43 -4.18
C PHE A 23 -12.63 -16.64 -5.41
N PHE A 24 -12.85 -17.30 -6.55
CA PHE A 24 -13.37 -16.65 -7.76
C PHE A 24 -14.83 -16.22 -7.62
N GLU A 25 -15.58 -16.79 -6.68
CA GLU A 25 -16.91 -16.30 -6.30
C GLU A 25 -16.84 -14.99 -5.50
N LYS A 26 -15.70 -14.73 -4.83
CA LYS A 26 -15.46 -13.50 -4.06
C LYS A 26 -14.92 -12.37 -4.94
N ASN A 27 -14.04 -12.70 -5.87
CA ASN A 27 -13.54 -11.78 -6.89
C ASN A 27 -13.29 -12.55 -8.19
N PRO A 28 -14.01 -12.27 -9.29
CA PRO A 28 -13.86 -13.01 -10.56
C PRO A 28 -12.46 -12.83 -11.19
N PHE A 29 -11.72 -11.77 -10.81
CA PHE A 29 -10.34 -11.59 -11.25
C PHE A 29 -9.33 -12.42 -10.44
N GLY A 30 -9.78 -13.05 -9.34
CA GLY A 30 -8.93 -13.82 -8.43
C GLY A 30 -7.79 -12.99 -7.84
N LEU A 31 -8.02 -11.70 -7.58
CA LEU A 31 -7.04 -10.78 -7.00
C LEU A 31 -7.42 -10.40 -5.58
N VAL A 32 -6.39 -10.11 -4.77
CA VAL A 32 -6.53 -9.53 -3.43
C VAL A 32 -6.14 -8.05 -3.47
N PRO A 33 -6.70 -7.19 -2.60
CA PRO A 33 -7.63 -7.50 -1.52
C PRO A 33 -9.10 -7.65 -1.98
N VAL A 34 -9.89 -8.36 -1.16
CA VAL A 34 -11.36 -8.40 -1.23
C VAL A 34 -11.90 -8.18 0.19
N LEU A 35 -12.90 -7.32 0.33
CA LEU A 35 -13.66 -7.14 1.56
C LEU A 35 -14.99 -7.86 1.42
N GLU A 36 -15.37 -8.60 2.44
CA GLU A 36 -16.69 -9.19 2.60
C GLU A 36 -17.33 -8.61 3.87
N THR A 37 -18.48 -7.97 3.74
CA THR A 37 -19.21 -7.43 4.89
C THR A 37 -20.08 -8.51 5.53
N SER A 38 -20.55 -8.29 6.76
CA SER A 38 -21.52 -9.18 7.42
C SER A 38 -22.85 -9.33 6.66
N LYS A 39 -23.11 -8.47 5.67
CA LYS A 39 -24.26 -8.54 4.77
C LYS A 39 -23.97 -9.33 3.48
N GLY A 40 -22.79 -9.92 3.35
CA GLY A 40 -22.35 -10.63 2.15
C GLY A 40 -22.01 -9.71 0.97
N GLN A 41 -21.75 -8.42 1.22
CA GLN A 41 -21.34 -7.50 0.15
C GLN A 41 -19.85 -7.66 -0.13
N LEU A 42 -19.50 -7.82 -1.40
CA LEU A 42 -18.13 -7.98 -1.85
C LEU A 42 -17.62 -6.66 -2.45
N ILE A 43 -16.47 -6.18 -1.95
CA ILE A 43 -15.77 -5.01 -2.48
C ILE A 43 -14.33 -5.41 -2.78
N TYR A 44 -13.86 -5.22 -4.01
CA TYR A 44 -12.48 -5.52 -4.43
C TYR A 44 -11.83 -4.28 -5.06
N GLU A 45 -10.54 -4.39 -5.40
CA GLU A 45 -9.60 -3.31 -5.73
C GLU A 45 -9.09 -2.55 -4.50
N SER A 46 -7.77 -2.43 -4.37
CA SER A 46 -7.17 -1.79 -3.19
C SER A 46 -7.60 -0.32 -2.97
N PRO A 47 -7.72 0.55 -3.98
CA PRO A 47 -8.17 1.92 -3.75
C PRO A 47 -9.65 1.99 -3.35
N ILE A 48 -10.49 1.16 -3.97
CA ILE A 48 -11.94 1.13 -3.73
C ILE A 48 -12.23 0.61 -2.33
N THR A 49 -11.57 -0.48 -1.93
CA THR A 49 -11.68 -1.03 -0.57
C THR A 49 -11.24 -0.03 0.48
N CYS A 50 -10.14 0.70 0.26
CA CYS A 50 -9.68 1.75 1.18
C CYS A 50 -10.68 2.93 1.29
N GLU A 51 -11.23 3.40 0.17
CA GLU A 51 -12.23 4.48 0.14
C GLU A 51 -13.51 4.05 0.87
N TYR A 52 -14.01 2.85 0.59
CA TYR A 52 -15.17 2.28 1.30
C TYR A 52 -14.94 2.25 2.82
N LEU A 53 -13.78 1.80 3.28
CA LEU A 53 -13.46 1.77 4.71
C LEU A 53 -13.40 3.17 5.33
N ASP A 54 -12.93 4.18 4.60
CA ASP A 54 -12.88 5.54 5.11
C ASP A 54 -14.27 6.17 5.22
N GLU A 55 -15.16 5.86 4.28
CA GLU A 55 -16.53 6.37 4.24
C GLU A 55 -17.45 5.66 5.23
N ALA A 56 -17.46 4.32 5.22
CA ALA A 56 -18.40 3.49 5.95
C ALA A 56 -18.15 3.45 7.47
N PHE A 57 -16.90 3.65 7.91
CA PHE A 57 -16.53 3.56 9.32
C PHE A 57 -16.28 4.93 9.95
N PRO A 58 -16.70 5.12 11.22
CA PRO A 58 -16.47 6.36 11.96
C PRO A 58 -14.99 6.53 12.33
N GLY A 59 -14.66 7.66 12.97
CA GLY A 59 -13.31 7.98 13.43
C GLY A 59 -12.55 8.89 12.48
N LYS A 60 -11.21 8.87 12.56
CA LYS A 60 -10.33 9.72 11.76
C LYS A 60 -10.61 9.51 10.26
N LYS A 61 -10.97 10.57 9.55
CA LYS A 61 -11.06 10.56 8.08
C LYS A 61 -9.67 10.65 7.48
N LEU A 62 -9.39 9.78 6.52
CA LEU A 62 -8.08 9.66 5.87
C LEU A 62 -8.06 10.40 4.53
N MET A 63 -9.20 10.45 3.84
CA MET A 63 -9.37 11.30 2.66
C MET A 63 -9.73 12.73 3.08
N PRO A 64 -9.21 13.75 2.38
CA PRO A 64 -9.54 15.14 2.67
C PRO A 64 -11.01 15.44 2.31
N SER A 65 -11.61 16.40 3.01
CA SER A 65 -12.96 16.89 2.73
C SER A 65 -13.01 17.82 1.53
N ASP A 66 -11.92 18.56 1.28
CA ASP A 66 -11.82 19.44 0.12
C ASP A 66 -11.81 18.61 -1.19
N PRO A 67 -12.71 18.91 -2.15
CA PRO A 67 -12.81 18.14 -3.39
C PRO A 67 -11.53 18.14 -4.22
N TYR A 68 -10.80 19.27 -4.26
CA TYR A 68 -9.57 19.38 -5.03
C TYR A 68 -8.45 18.54 -4.41
N GLU A 69 -8.23 18.65 -3.10
CA GLU A 69 -7.22 17.84 -2.41
C GLU A 69 -7.54 16.34 -2.50
N ARG A 70 -8.83 15.98 -2.53
CA ARG A 70 -9.25 14.59 -2.75
C ARG A 70 -8.90 14.11 -4.15
N ALA A 71 -9.21 14.92 -5.17
CA ALA A 71 -8.83 14.62 -6.56
C ALA A 71 -7.32 14.55 -6.73
N PHE A 72 -6.57 15.44 -6.08
CA PHE A 72 -5.12 15.46 -6.07
C PHE A 72 -4.54 14.15 -5.53
N GLN A 73 -5.03 13.66 -4.38
CA GLN A 73 -4.58 12.38 -3.85
C GLN A 73 -4.86 11.20 -4.80
N LYS A 74 -6.03 11.20 -5.47
CA LYS A 74 -6.36 10.18 -6.48
C LYS A 74 -5.46 10.27 -7.73
N MET A 75 -5.16 11.48 -8.20
CA MET A 75 -4.23 11.69 -9.31
C MET A 75 -2.84 11.15 -9.00
N LEU A 76 -2.33 11.40 -7.79
CA LEU A 76 -1.03 10.87 -7.37
C LEU A 76 -1.06 9.35 -7.29
N LEU A 77 -2.09 8.76 -6.68
CA LEU A 77 -2.23 7.30 -6.63
C LEU A 77 -2.22 6.67 -8.03
N GLU A 78 -2.88 7.30 -9.00
CA GLU A 78 -2.90 6.84 -10.39
C GLU A 78 -1.53 7.00 -11.10
N GLN A 79 -0.69 7.94 -10.67
CA GLN A 79 0.70 7.98 -11.11
C GLN A 79 1.52 6.82 -10.52
N PHE A 80 1.24 6.47 -9.27
CA PHE A 80 1.87 5.34 -8.58
C PHE A 80 1.39 3.98 -9.09
N SER A 81 0.16 3.83 -9.56
CA SER A 81 -0.34 2.54 -10.11
C SER A 81 0.53 2.05 -11.28
N LYS A 82 1.15 2.97 -12.01
CA LYS A 82 2.08 2.67 -13.12
C LYS A 82 3.40 2.03 -12.65
N VAL A 83 3.76 2.16 -11.37
CA VAL A 83 4.91 1.47 -10.75
C VAL A 83 4.80 -0.05 -10.89
N LEU A 84 3.58 -0.58 -10.86
CA LEU A 84 3.32 -2.02 -10.90
C LEU A 84 3.58 -2.65 -12.27
N SER A 85 3.99 -1.87 -13.27
CA SER A 85 4.37 -2.41 -14.58
C SER A 85 5.75 -3.09 -14.54
N PRO A 86 5.99 -4.16 -15.32
CA PRO A 86 7.17 -5.03 -15.17
C PRO A 86 8.54 -4.38 -15.42
N GLN A 87 8.59 -3.11 -15.83
CA GLN A 87 9.84 -2.41 -16.08
C GLN A 87 10.30 -1.69 -14.81
N GLY A 88 11.21 -2.30 -14.03
CA GLY A 88 11.80 -1.71 -12.82
C GLY A 88 12.40 -0.30 -12.97
N ARG A 89 12.61 0.18 -14.22
CA ARG A 89 12.95 1.59 -14.51
C ARG A 89 11.85 2.58 -14.08
N ILE A 90 10.60 2.14 -13.96
CA ILE A 90 9.47 3.00 -13.61
C ILE A 90 9.45 3.33 -12.11
N LEU A 91 9.89 2.41 -11.24
CA LEU A 91 9.89 2.67 -9.80
C LEU A 91 10.88 3.79 -9.41
N THR A 92 12.09 3.82 -9.96
CA THR A 92 13.05 4.93 -9.70
C THR A 92 12.52 6.27 -10.19
N ILE A 93 11.87 6.30 -11.37
CA ILE A 93 11.20 7.50 -11.88
C ILE A 93 10.11 7.94 -10.91
N VAL A 94 9.29 7.01 -10.43
CA VAL A 94 8.23 7.34 -9.49
C VAL A 94 8.79 7.84 -8.16
N ILE A 95 9.85 7.23 -7.61
CA ILE A 95 10.56 7.74 -6.42
C ILE A 95 11.00 9.20 -6.64
N PHE A 96 11.59 9.50 -7.79
CA PHE A 96 12.01 10.86 -8.13
C PHE A 96 10.82 11.83 -8.20
N HIS A 97 9.76 11.50 -8.95
CA HIS A 97 8.57 12.33 -9.05
C HIS A 97 7.89 12.56 -7.69
N SER A 98 7.85 11.51 -6.86
CA SER A 98 7.31 11.54 -5.50
C SER A 98 8.09 12.52 -4.62
N SER A 99 9.42 12.48 -4.68
CA SER A 99 10.30 13.45 -4.02
C SER A 99 10.05 14.89 -4.49
N GLN A 100 9.82 15.12 -5.78
CA GLN A 100 9.50 16.44 -6.32
C GLN A 100 8.17 16.97 -5.78
N ILE A 101 7.16 16.11 -5.62
CA ILE A 101 5.87 16.49 -5.05
C ILE A 101 6.01 16.96 -3.61
N LEU A 102 6.68 16.17 -2.75
CA LEU A 102 6.94 16.55 -1.36
C LEU A 102 7.76 17.85 -1.27
N SER A 103 8.73 18.04 -2.16
CA SER A 103 9.54 19.26 -2.22
C SER A 103 8.70 20.48 -2.60
N LYS A 104 7.79 20.35 -3.57
CA LYS A 104 6.90 21.45 -4.00
C LYS A 104 5.85 21.80 -2.94
N ARG A 105 5.23 20.80 -2.30
CA ARG A 105 4.25 21.03 -1.23
C ARG A 105 4.89 21.56 0.04
N ASN A 106 6.18 21.22 0.26
CA ASN A 106 6.95 21.56 1.44
C ASN A 106 6.30 21.08 2.76
N THR A 107 5.55 19.98 2.69
CA THR A 107 4.90 19.31 3.81
C THR A 107 5.63 18.02 4.19
N VAL A 108 5.30 17.44 5.35
CA VAL A 108 5.87 16.14 5.75
C VAL A 108 5.24 14.99 4.97
N PHE A 109 3.92 15.00 4.82
CA PHE A 109 3.13 13.98 4.12
C PHE A 109 2.58 14.53 2.80
N TYR A 110 2.14 13.63 1.90
CA TYR A 110 1.60 14.07 0.60
C TYR A 110 0.29 14.84 0.75
N GLY A 111 -0.51 14.51 1.78
CA GLY A 111 -1.75 15.21 2.12
C GLY A 111 -1.58 16.48 2.95
N GLY A 112 -0.38 16.80 3.44
CA GLY A 112 -0.15 17.93 4.35
C GLY A 112 0.80 17.60 5.51
N ASP A 113 0.61 18.25 6.65
CA ASP A 113 1.43 18.00 7.85
C ASP A 113 0.96 16.80 8.68
N SER A 114 -0.10 16.13 8.25
CA SER A 114 -0.63 14.92 8.87
C SER A 114 -0.79 13.81 7.83
N ILE A 115 -0.51 12.58 8.25
CA ILE A 115 -0.67 11.37 7.44
C ILE A 115 -2.11 11.22 6.95
N SER A 116 -2.26 10.95 5.64
CA SER A 116 -3.54 10.78 4.95
C SER A 116 -3.62 9.43 4.22
N MET A 117 -4.76 9.19 3.55
CA MET A 117 -4.99 7.95 2.80
C MET A 117 -3.89 7.68 1.77
N LEU A 118 -3.46 8.71 1.03
CA LEU A 118 -2.43 8.55 0.00
C LEU A 118 -1.12 7.99 0.57
N ASP A 119 -0.68 8.48 1.72
CA ASP A 119 0.56 8.00 2.36
C ASP A 119 0.49 6.49 2.66
N TYR A 120 -0.63 6.03 3.24
CA TYR A 120 -0.85 4.61 3.51
C TYR A 120 -0.95 3.78 2.22
N MET A 121 -1.59 4.29 1.18
CA MET A 121 -1.72 3.56 -0.08
C MET A 121 -0.36 3.35 -0.72
N ILE A 122 0.54 4.35 -0.68
CA ILE A 122 1.85 4.25 -1.34
C ILE A 122 2.96 3.63 -0.50
N TRP A 123 2.81 3.64 0.84
CA TRP A 123 3.81 3.09 1.76
C TRP A 123 4.34 1.70 1.43
N PRO A 124 3.51 0.71 1.02
CA PRO A 124 3.98 -0.65 0.79
C PRO A 124 5.14 -0.73 -0.22
N TRP A 125 5.15 0.13 -1.24
CA TRP A 125 6.26 0.16 -2.21
C TRP A 125 7.55 0.71 -1.60
N PHE A 126 7.43 1.71 -0.72
CA PHE A 126 8.59 2.34 -0.07
C PHE A 126 9.17 1.48 1.06
N GLU A 127 8.32 0.75 1.79
CA GLU A 127 8.74 -0.26 2.77
C GLU A 127 9.66 -1.31 2.14
N ARG A 128 9.41 -1.65 0.87
CA ARG A 128 10.08 -2.75 0.14
C ARG A 128 11.30 -2.31 -0.67
N LEU A 129 11.75 -1.05 -0.56
CA LEU A 129 12.92 -0.56 -1.31
C LEU A 129 14.19 -1.35 -0.99
N GLU A 130 14.37 -1.80 0.25
CA GLU A 130 15.52 -2.63 0.60
C GLU A 130 15.47 -4.01 -0.08
N PRO A 131 14.41 -4.82 0.10
CA PRO A 131 14.26 -6.08 -0.64
C PRO A 131 14.45 -5.93 -2.15
N PHE A 132 14.02 -4.80 -2.73
CA PHE A 132 14.18 -4.53 -4.15
C PHE A 132 15.55 -3.97 -4.55
N GLN A 133 16.48 -3.79 -3.60
CA GLN A 133 17.82 -3.23 -3.85
C GLN A 133 17.78 -1.80 -4.45
N LEU A 134 16.82 -0.99 -4.02
CA LEU A 134 16.56 0.36 -4.52
C LEU A 134 16.84 1.46 -3.47
N LYS A 135 17.57 1.16 -2.39
CA LYS A 135 17.93 2.17 -1.37
C LYS A 135 18.69 3.36 -1.97
N ASP A 136 19.52 3.12 -2.97
CA ASP A 136 20.35 4.17 -3.59
C ASP A 136 19.51 5.23 -4.32
N ALA A 137 18.28 4.88 -4.72
CA ALA A 137 17.33 5.83 -5.30
C ALA A 137 16.91 6.95 -4.33
N LEU A 138 17.18 6.78 -3.02
CA LEU A 138 16.86 7.77 -1.99
C LEU A 138 17.96 8.83 -1.79
N SER A 139 19.17 8.60 -2.29
CA SER A 139 20.39 9.40 -2.02
C SER A 139 20.23 10.92 -2.22
N HIS A 140 19.37 11.33 -3.14
CA HIS A 140 19.13 12.74 -3.48
C HIS A 140 17.68 13.19 -3.19
N THR A 141 17.03 12.57 -2.20
CA THR A 141 15.61 12.81 -1.90
C THR A 141 15.34 13.08 -0.40
N PRO A 142 15.92 14.13 0.20
CA PRO A 142 15.86 14.35 1.66
C PRO A 142 14.43 14.53 2.20
N LYS A 143 13.53 15.14 1.42
CA LYS A 143 12.10 15.25 1.80
C LYS A 143 11.40 13.91 1.81
N LEU A 144 11.73 13.03 0.85
CA LEU A 144 11.19 11.68 0.80
C LEU A 144 11.76 10.81 1.93
N GLN A 145 13.05 10.92 2.24
CA GLN A 145 13.66 10.26 3.40
C GLN A 145 12.97 10.67 4.70
N ARG A 146 12.74 11.97 4.90
CA ARG A 146 11.98 12.49 6.05
C ARG A 146 10.56 11.95 6.10
N TRP A 147 9.87 11.87 4.97
CA TRP A 147 8.55 11.24 4.89
C TRP A 147 8.62 9.76 5.29
N MET A 148 9.60 9.01 4.80
CA MET A 148 9.77 7.59 5.15
C MET A 148 10.05 7.40 6.65
N GLU A 149 10.85 8.27 7.26
CA GLU A 149 11.09 8.28 8.71
C GLU A 149 9.79 8.54 9.46
N ALA A 150 9.02 9.57 9.05
CA ALA A 150 7.72 9.87 9.67
C ALA A 150 6.72 8.72 9.52
N MET A 151 6.68 8.04 8.37
CA MET A 151 5.83 6.87 8.15
C MET A 151 6.20 5.71 9.07
N LYS A 152 7.49 5.44 9.28
CA LYS A 152 7.94 4.41 10.22
C LYS A 152 7.54 4.70 11.66
N GLU A 153 7.27 5.95 12.02
CA GLU A 153 6.81 6.33 13.35
C GLU A 153 5.30 6.14 13.56
N ASP A 154 4.51 6.06 12.48
CA ASP A 154 3.05 5.91 12.55
C ASP A 154 2.64 4.55 13.17
N PRO A 155 1.71 4.52 14.14
CA PRO A 155 1.30 3.29 14.80
C PRO A 155 0.71 2.23 13.86
N ALA A 156 -0.08 2.64 12.85
CA ALA A 156 -0.70 1.69 11.92
C ALA A 156 0.32 1.12 10.94
N VAL A 157 1.33 1.90 10.56
CA VAL A 157 2.49 1.41 9.81
C VAL A 157 3.25 0.40 10.66
N LYS A 158 3.73 0.77 11.86
CA LYS A 158 4.50 -0.11 12.77
C LYS A 158 3.80 -1.45 13.02
N ALA A 159 2.50 -1.41 13.27
CA ALA A 159 1.70 -2.61 13.54
C ALA A 159 1.61 -3.59 12.37
N THR A 160 1.93 -3.14 11.14
CA THR A 160 1.86 -3.98 9.93
C THR A 160 3.17 -4.08 9.17
N MET A 161 4.27 -3.58 9.73
CA MET A 161 5.58 -3.68 9.09
C MET A 161 6.04 -5.13 9.02
N THR A 162 6.65 -5.50 7.89
CA THR A 162 7.25 -6.82 7.69
C THR A 162 8.77 -6.72 7.80
N ASP A 163 9.39 -7.71 8.45
CA ASP A 163 10.85 -7.82 8.48
C ASP A 163 11.42 -7.91 7.03
N PRO A 164 12.46 -7.12 6.68
CA PRO A 164 13.00 -7.13 5.33
C PRO A 164 13.51 -8.49 4.86
N GLN A 165 14.05 -9.33 5.75
CA GLN A 165 14.53 -10.66 5.40
C GLN A 165 13.36 -11.60 5.13
N THR A 166 12.33 -11.60 5.99
CA THR A 166 11.09 -12.35 5.75
C THR A 166 10.49 -12.03 4.38
N PHE A 167 10.42 -10.75 4.00
CA PHE A 167 9.89 -10.38 2.69
C PHE A 167 10.81 -10.82 1.53
N LYS A 168 12.15 -10.75 1.69
CA LYS A 168 13.10 -11.24 0.67
C LYS A 168 12.91 -12.74 0.42
N ASP A 169 12.75 -13.52 1.47
CA ASP A 169 12.61 -14.99 1.37
C ASP A 169 11.25 -15.37 0.76
N TYR A 170 10.16 -14.71 1.19
CA TYR A 170 8.87 -14.74 0.50
C TYR A 170 9.02 -14.46 -1.00
N LEU A 171 9.69 -13.36 -1.36
CA LEU A 171 9.84 -12.92 -2.75
C LEU A 171 10.61 -13.95 -3.58
N GLN A 172 11.65 -14.58 -3.03
CA GLN A 172 12.40 -15.63 -3.71
C GLN A 172 11.53 -16.85 -4.06
N LEU A 173 10.69 -17.31 -3.12
CA LEU A 173 9.74 -18.39 -3.36
C LEU A 173 8.67 -17.97 -4.38
N TYR A 174 8.14 -16.76 -4.23
CA TYR A 174 7.11 -16.22 -5.11
C TYR A 174 7.58 -16.13 -6.57
N LEU A 175 8.82 -15.70 -6.81
CA LEU A 175 9.43 -15.63 -8.14
C LEU A 175 9.67 -17.01 -8.75
N LYS A 176 9.84 -18.04 -7.93
CA LYS A 176 9.96 -19.44 -8.35
C LYS A 176 8.60 -20.15 -8.53
N ASN A 177 7.49 -19.42 -8.37
CA ASN A 177 6.13 -19.99 -8.39
C ASN A 177 5.90 -21.11 -7.37
N SER A 178 6.61 -21.08 -6.23
CA SER A 178 6.43 -22.08 -5.17
C SER A 178 5.08 -21.84 -4.45
N PRO A 179 4.26 -22.89 -4.24
CA PRO A 179 3.02 -22.76 -3.48
C PRO A 179 3.27 -22.41 -2.01
N GLU A 180 4.44 -22.72 -1.46
CA GLU A 180 4.83 -22.38 -0.08
C GLU A 180 5.13 -20.89 0.10
N ALA A 181 5.20 -20.10 -0.98
CA ALA A 181 5.58 -18.69 -0.92
C ALA A 181 4.68 -17.90 0.05
N CYS A 182 3.35 -17.99 -0.10
CA CYS A 182 2.40 -17.22 0.69
C CYS A 182 2.37 -17.60 2.18
N ASP A 183 2.86 -18.79 2.51
CA ASP A 183 2.87 -19.35 3.88
C ASP A 183 4.26 -19.25 4.53
N TYR A 184 5.20 -18.54 3.91
CA TYR A 184 6.55 -18.37 4.43
C TYR A 184 6.54 -17.68 5.81
N GLY A 185 7.10 -18.35 6.82
CA GLY A 185 7.24 -17.81 8.18
C GLY A 185 6.02 -18.00 9.08
N LEU A 186 5.01 -18.75 8.62
CA LEU A 186 3.89 -19.25 9.43
C LEU A 186 4.18 -20.62 10.04
#